data_AF-A0A4Y2VJ07-F1
#
_entry.id   AF-A0A4Y2VJ07-F1
#
_cell.length_a   1.000
_cell.length_b   1.000
_cell.length_c   1.000
_cell.angle_alpha   90.00
_cell.angle_beta   90.00
_cell.angle_gamma   90.00
#
_symmetry.space_group_name_H-M   'P 1'
#
loop_
_entity.id
_entity.type
_entity.pdbx_description
1 polymer ?
#
loop_
_entity_poly.entity_id
_entity_poly.type
_entity_poly.pdbx_seq_one_letter_code
_entity_poly.pdbx_strand_id
1 'polypeptide(L)'
;MDTFQEFNEVQKENKVFKSTVRPNTNYAVKICTVNKAGCGHSSTPNEKAKCNSPPAVPSSMPEFYLNPMEGHEKCRQLKLKLQKVSERNGFIRSVISSLNIQSTVLPPREKPLTGLPQVDESKKGGKRV
;
A
#
# COMPACT_ATOMS: atom_id res chain seq x y z
N MET A 1 -23.36 8.55 -8.90
CA MET A 1 -23.65 8.04 -7.54
C MET A 1 -24.03 6.59 -7.70
N ASP A 2 -23.24 5.66 -7.13
CA ASP A 2 -23.57 4.23 -7.16
C ASP A 2 -24.77 3.98 -6.24
N THR A 3 -25.96 3.81 -6.81
CA THR A 3 -27.17 3.45 -6.07
C THR A 3 -27.18 1.94 -5.85
N PHE A 4 -26.38 1.47 -4.89
CA PHE A 4 -26.44 0.07 -4.46
C PHE A 4 -27.68 -0.13 -3.59
N GLN A 5 -28.60 -0.98 -4.04
CA GLN A 5 -29.80 -1.36 -3.31
C GLN A 5 -29.82 -2.87 -3.14
N GLU A 6 -29.82 -3.31 -1.88
CA GLU A 6 -29.83 -4.72 -1.51
C GLU A 6 -31.09 -5.01 -0.69
N PHE A 7 -31.75 -6.13 -0.97
CA PHE A 7 -32.97 -6.55 -0.29
C PHE A 7 -32.69 -7.82 0.51
N ASN A 8 -32.99 -7.78 1.80
CA ASN A 8 -32.80 -8.90 2.70
C ASN A 8 -34.11 -9.16 3.44
N GLU A 9 -34.64 -10.38 3.33
CA GLU A 9 -35.82 -10.80 4.07
C GLU A 9 -35.41 -11.28 5.48
N VAL A 10 -36.04 -10.71 6.51
CA VAL A 10 -35.75 -11.05 7.90
C VAL A 10 -36.96 -11.79 8.48
N GLN A 11 -36.76 -13.06 8.84
CA GLN A 11 -37.78 -13.87 9.50
C GLN A 11 -37.99 -13.41 10.95
N LYS A 12 -39.19 -13.67 11.50
CA LYS A 12 -39.61 -13.20 12.83
C LYS A 12 -38.71 -13.70 13.97
N GLU A 13 -38.10 -14.86 13.77
CA GLU A 13 -37.23 -15.54 14.72
C GLU A 13 -35.86 -14.85 14.84
N ASN A 14 -35.47 -14.10 13.81
CA ASN A 14 -34.19 -13.40 13.74
C ASN A 14 -34.28 -12.04 14.42
N LYS A 15 -34.05 -12.03 15.74
CA LYS A 15 -33.97 -10.79 16.54
C LYS A 15 -32.80 -9.88 16.12
N VAL A 16 -31.79 -10.41 15.43
CA VAL A 16 -30.61 -9.69 14.96
C VAL A 16 -30.29 -10.09 13.53
N PHE A 17 -30.19 -9.10 12.63
CA PHE A 17 -29.73 -9.28 11.26
C PHE A 17 -28.38 -8.58 11.06
N LYS A 18 -27.43 -9.25 10.41
CA LYS A 18 -26.10 -8.71 10.06
C LYS A 18 -25.89 -8.92 8.56
N SER A 19 -25.46 -7.87 7.86
CA SER A 19 -25.05 -7.94 6.46
C SER A 19 -23.66 -7.33 6.27
N THR A 20 -22.98 -7.79 5.23
CA THR A 20 -21.67 -7.28 4.83
C THR A 20 -21.85 -5.96 4.11
N VAL A 21 -21.37 -4.87 4.70
CA VAL A 21 -21.44 -3.53 4.12
C VAL A 21 -20.05 -3.04 3.71
N ARG A 22 -20.00 -2.14 2.72
CA ARG A 22 -18.77 -1.46 2.35
C ARG A 22 -18.30 -0.60 3.54
N PRO A 23 -17.00 -0.56 3.83
CA PRO A 23 -16.48 0.28 4.91
C PRO A 23 -16.65 1.76 4.59
N ASN A 24 -16.63 2.60 5.63
CA ASN A 24 -16.68 4.06 5.54
C ASN A 24 -17.75 4.59 4.55
N THR A 25 -18.95 4.01 4.57
CA THR A 25 -20.03 4.32 3.64
C THR A 25 -21.27 4.72 4.43
N ASN A 26 -21.97 5.78 3.99
CA ASN A 26 -23.25 6.20 4.56
C ASN A 26 -24.37 5.36 3.92
N TYR A 27 -25.12 4.66 4.77
CA TYR A 27 -26.26 3.84 4.36
C TYR A 27 -27.56 4.46 4.88
N ALA A 28 -28.59 4.44 4.05
CA ALA A 28 -29.97 4.74 4.46
C ALA A 28 -30.77 3.44 4.43
N VAL A 29 -31.28 3.01 5.58
CA VAL A 29 -32.05 1.78 5.69
C VAL A 29 -33.53 2.07 5.50
N LYS A 30 -34.22 1.20 4.75
CA LYS A 30 -35.68 1.20 4.60
C LYS A 30 -36.21 -0.19 4.93
N ILE A 31 -37.38 -0.25 5.57
CA ILE A 31 -38.02 -1.48 6.02
C ILE A 31 -39.42 -1.55 5.40
N CYS A 32 -39.85 -2.71 4.92
CA CYS A 32 -41.27 -3.00 4.67
C CYS A 32 -41.69 -4.27 5.40
N THR A 33 -42.94 -4.33 5.85
CA THR A 33 -43.52 -5.56 6.39
C THR A 33 -44.00 -6.43 5.23
N VAL A 34 -43.56 -7.69 5.18
CA VAL A 34 -44.03 -8.65 4.18
C VAL A 34 -45.03 -9.61 4.84
N ASN A 35 -46.19 -9.80 4.21
CA ASN A 35 -47.20 -10.76 4.63
C ASN A 35 -47.61 -11.67 3.44
N LYS A 36 -48.58 -12.58 3.65
CA LYS A 36 -49.06 -13.48 2.59
C LYS A 36 -49.61 -12.77 1.34
N ALA A 37 -50.04 -11.51 1.47
CA ALA A 37 -50.53 -10.69 0.38
C ALA A 37 -49.42 -9.87 -0.31
N GLY A 38 -48.21 -9.81 0.24
CA GLY A 38 -47.04 -9.13 -0.35
C GLY A 38 -46.32 -8.16 0.61
N CYS A 39 -45.44 -7.32 0.05
CA CYS A 39 -44.75 -6.25 0.78
C CYS A 39 -45.70 -5.06 0.97
N GLY A 40 -45.83 -4.63 2.23
CA GLY A 40 -46.56 -3.43 2.61
C GLY A 40 -45.78 -2.15 2.31
N HIS A 41 -46.26 -1.03 2.87
CA HIS A 41 -45.61 0.26 2.66
C HIS A 41 -44.19 0.29 3.24
N SER A 42 -43.24 0.84 2.48
CA SER A 42 -41.85 1.00 2.93
C SER A 42 -41.73 2.22 3.84
N SER A 43 -40.95 2.10 4.91
CA SER A 43 -40.63 3.20 5.80
C SER A 43 -39.91 4.33 5.06
N THR A 44 -40.27 5.58 5.34
CA THR A 44 -39.53 6.74 4.85
C THR A 44 -38.17 6.83 5.58
N PRO A 45 -37.03 6.83 4.86
CA PRO A 45 -35.72 6.99 5.48
C PRO A 45 -35.62 8.40 6.06
N ASN A 46 -35.39 8.50 7.36
CA ASN A 46 -35.11 9.76 8.04
C ASN A 46 -33.61 9.84 8.40
N GLU A 47 -33.16 10.99 8.95
CA GLU A 47 -31.76 11.15 9.35
C GLU A 47 -31.33 10.16 10.43
N LYS A 48 -32.25 9.69 11.27
CA LYS A 48 -31.99 8.67 12.30
C LYS A 48 -31.82 7.26 11.72
N ALA A 49 -32.33 7.01 10.51
CA ALA A 49 -32.19 5.76 9.77
C ALA A 49 -30.94 5.74 8.86
N LYS A 50 -30.14 6.80 8.91
CA LYS A 50 -28.84 6.86 8.23
C LYS A 50 -27.74 6.45 9.21
N CYS A 51 -26.93 5.50 8.79
CA CYS A 51 -25.82 4.98 9.59
C CYS A 51 -24.55 4.94 8.74
N ASN A 52 -23.41 5.24 9.36
CA ASN A 52 -22.11 5.10 8.71
C ASN A 52 -21.48 3.77 9.12
N SER A 53 -21.02 2.99 8.15
CA SER A 53 -20.20 1.82 8.44
C SER A 53 -18.82 2.25 8.94
N PRO A 54 -18.19 1.47 9.84
CA PRO A 54 -16.87 1.77 10.33
C PRO A 54 -15.84 1.75 9.18
N PRO A 55 -14.73 2.50 9.30
CA PRO A 55 -13.60 2.36 8.39
C PRO A 55 -12.97 0.98 8.54
N ALA A 56 -12.30 0.52 7.48
CA ALA A 56 -11.61 -0.79 7.47
C ALA A 56 -10.12 -0.62 7.20
N VAL A 57 -9.34 -1.56 7.70
CA VAL A 57 -7.92 -1.68 7.35
C VAL A 57 -7.84 -2.15 5.89
N PRO A 58 -6.98 -1.55 5.04
CA PRO A 58 -6.72 -2.08 3.70
C PRO A 58 -6.30 -3.55 3.76
N SER A 59 -6.79 -4.36 2.82
CA SER A 59 -6.51 -5.80 2.76
C SER A 59 -5.06 -6.14 2.43
N SER A 60 -4.32 -5.20 1.87
CA SER A 60 -2.93 -5.37 1.48
C SER A 60 -2.12 -4.09 1.68
N MET A 61 -0.81 -4.26 1.85
CA MET A 61 0.14 -3.16 1.88
C MET A 61 0.18 -2.48 0.49
N PRO A 62 0.14 -1.15 0.40
CA PRO A 62 0.42 -0.44 -0.85
C PRO A 62 1.78 -0.83 -1.44
N GLU A 63 1.89 -0.68 -2.75
CA GLU A 63 3.20 -0.62 -3.38
C GLU A 63 4.02 0.54 -2.79
N PHE A 64 5.29 0.24 -2.50
CA PHE A 64 6.23 1.19 -1.96
C PHE A 64 7.59 1.07 -2.63
N TYR A 65 8.31 2.19 -2.70
CA TYR A 65 9.67 2.26 -3.22
C TYR A 65 10.58 2.91 -2.19
N LEU A 66 11.77 2.33 -2.02
CA LEU A 66 12.84 2.86 -1.18
C LEU A 66 14.02 3.21 -2.07
N ASN A 67 14.34 4.50 -2.15
CA ASN A 67 15.49 4.97 -2.94
C ASN A 67 16.50 5.69 -2.03
N PRO A 68 17.81 5.54 -2.28
CA PRO A 68 18.81 6.41 -1.68
C PRO A 68 18.52 7.87 -2.01
N MET A 69 18.77 8.77 -1.06
CA MET A 69 18.75 10.20 -1.36
C MET A 69 20.08 10.64 -1.95
N GLU A 70 20.04 11.22 -3.15
CA GLU A 70 21.23 11.80 -3.80
C GLU A 70 21.69 13.08 -3.08
N GLY A 71 23.00 13.30 -3.01
CA GLY A 71 23.60 14.53 -2.46
C GLY A 71 24.11 14.46 -1.01
N HIS A 72 24.01 13.30 -0.34
CA HIS A 72 24.54 13.11 1.02
C HIS A 72 25.58 11.98 1.08
N GLU A 73 26.84 12.27 0.71
CA GLU A 73 27.91 11.25 0.70
C GLU A 73 28.24 10.65 2.08
N LYS A 74 27.84 11.32 3.16
CA LYS A 74 28.13 10.90 4.54
C LYS A 74 26.93 10.30 5.29
N CYS A 75 25.71 10.38 4.73
CA CYS A 75 24.50 9.90 5.39
C CYS A 75 23.73 8.96 4.46
N ARG A 76 23.56 7.70 4.89
CA ARG A 76 22.68 6.74 4.22
C ARG A 76 21.21 7.10 4.51
N GLN A 77 20.70 8.14 3.86
CA GLN A 77 19.29 8.51 3.93
C GLN A 77 18.50 7.77 2.85
N LEU A 78 17.33 7.26 3.23
CA LEU A 78 16.40 6.57 2.33
C LEU A 78 15.12 7.38 2.21
N LYS A 79 14.62 7.51 0.97
CA LYS A 79 13.32 8.10 0.66
C LYS A 79 12.31 6.98 0.42
N LEU A 80 11.33 6.88 1.32
CA LEU A 80 10.19 5.99 1.18
C LEU A 80 9.05 6.69 0.44
N LYS A 81 8.64 6.14 -0.70
CA LYS A 81 7.48 6.59 -1.47
C LYS A 81 6.43 5.49 -1.42
N LEU A 82 5.27 5.76 -0.79
CA LEU A 82 4.13 4.84 -0.76
C LEU A 82 3.01 5.33 -1.68
N GLN A 83 2.31 4.41 -2.33
CA GLN A 83 1.05 4.70 -2.99
C GLN A 83 -0.05 4.98 -1.94
N LYS A 84 -0.89 5.99 -2.19
CA LYS A 84 -2.05 6.28 -1.34
C LYS A 84 -3.12 5.19 -1.52
N VAL A 85 -3.61 4.60 -0.44
CA VAL A 85 -4.57 3.47 -0.48
C VAL A 85 -5.99 3.84 -0.02
N SER A 86 -6.19 5.01 0.61
CA SER A 86 -7.43 5.25 1.36
C SER A 86 -8.34 6.29 0.74
N GLU A 87 -9.23 5.84 -0.14
CA GLU A 87 -10.39 6.65 -0.52
C GLU A 87 -11.72 5.97 -0.19
N ARG A 88 -11.78 4.63 -0.18
CA ARG A 88 -13.02 3.88 0.16
C ARG A 88 -13.08 3.32 1.57
N ASN A 89 -11.94 3.08 2.22
CA ASN A 89 -11.91 2.40 3.53
C ASN A 89 -11.87 3.36 4.73
N GLY A 90 -11.97 4.66 4.49
CA GLY A 90 -11.83 5.70 5.51
C GLY A 90 -10.51 6.45 5.42
N PHE A 91 -10.32 7.40 6.34
CA PHE A 91 -9.12 8.23 6.39
C PHE A 91 -7.98 7.51 7.13
N ILE A 92 -6.82 7.36 6.49
CA ILE A 92 -5.60 6.91 7.15
C ILE A 92 -5.01 8.06 7.98
N ARG A 93 -4.90 7.87 9.30
CA ARG A 93 -4.29 8.87 10.20
C ARG A 93 -2.77 8.76 10.30
N SER A 94 -2.24 7.55 10.27
CA SER A 94 -0.81 7.29 10.45
C SER A 94 -0.39 6.03 9.69
N VAL A 95 0.84 6.04 9.18
CA VAL A 95 1.51 4.87 8.61
C VAL A 95 2.65 4.49 9.55
N ILE A 96 2.69 3.23 9.99
CA ILE A 96 3.78 2.70 10.81
C ILE A 96 4.73 1.95 9.88
N SER A 97 6.00 2.32 9.88
CA SER A 97 7.05 1.64 9.12
C SER A 97 8.13 1.09 10.04
N SER A 98 8.69 -0.06 9.69
CA SER A 98 9.80 -0.68 10.41
C SER A 98 10.82 -1.17 9.38
N LEU A 99 12.06 -0.71 9.53
CA LEU A 99 13.17 -1.07 8.64
C LEU A 99 14.01 -2.16 9.32
N ASN A 100 14.10 -3.33 8.69
CA ASN A 100 15.03 -4.37 9.11
C ASN A 100 16.31 -4.23 8.27
N ILE A 101 17.42 -3.89 8.91
CA ILE A 101 18.72 -3.72 8.24
C ILE A 101 19.50 -5.01 8.39
N GLN A 102 19.58 -5.80 7.32
CA GLN A 102 20.53 -6.91 7.24
C GLN A 102 21.81 -6.43 6.56
N SER A 103 22.94 -6.54 7.25
CA SER A 103 24.24 -6.22 6.67
C SER A 103 24.75 -7.44 5.89
N THR A 104 24.48 -7.46 4.58
CA THR A 104 25.19 -8.38 3.68
C THR A 104 26.56 -7.77 3.39
N VAL A 105 27.61 -8.34 3.98
CA VAL A 105 28.99 -8.00 3.61
C VAL A 105 29.19 -8.52 2.19
N LEU A 106 29.16 -7.62 1.21
CA LEU A 106 29.59 -7.96 -0.15
C LEU A 106 31.07 -8.39 -0.07
N PRO A 107 31.45 -9.55 -0.64
CA PRO A 107 32.84 -9.94 -0.67
C PRO A 107 33.66 -8.88 -1.41
N PRO A 108 34.89 -8.59 -0.96
CA PRO A 108 35.75 -7.62 -1.62
C PRO A 108 35.94 -8.04 -3.08
N ARG A 109 35.63 -7.13 -4.02
CA ARG A 109 36.08 -7.28 -5.41
C ARG A 109 37.60 -7.38 -5.38
N GLU A 110 38.12 -8.55 -5.69
CA GLU A 110 39.55 -8.74 -5.94
C GLU A 110 39.98 -7.76 -7.03
N LYS A 111 40.93 -6.89 -6.69
CA LYS A 111 41.63 -6.06 -7.69
C LYS A 111 42.50 -7.00 -8.51
N PRO A 112 42.56 -6.89 -9.85
CA PRO A 112 43.54 -7.63 -10.63
C PRO A 112 44.94 -7.17 -10.21
N LEU A 113 45.73 -8.08 -9.63
CA LEU A 113 47.15 -7.91 -9.41
C LEU A 113 47.91 -8.34 -10.67
N THR A 114 49.11 -7.79 -10.82
CA THR A 114 50.16 -7.98 -11.85
C THR A 114 49.99 -7.07 -13.08
N GLY A 115 50.89 -6.12 -13.36
CA GLY A 115 52.30 -6.00 -13.00
C GLY A 115 53.17 -6.65 -14.07
N LEU A 116 53.46 -5.90 -15.13
CA LEU A 116 54.55 -6.20 -16.06
C LEU A 116 55.44 -4.95 -16.16
N PRO A 117 56.77 -5.08 -16.02
CA PRO A 117 57.68 -3.95 -16.08
C PRO A 117 57.80 -3.43 -17.52
N GLN A 118 57.77 -2.10 -17.68
CA GLN A 118 58.31 -1.45 -18.87
C GLN A 118 59.82 -1.69 -18.90
N VAL A 119 60.28 -2.41 -19.93
CA VAL A 119 61.71 -2.47 -20.28
C VAL A 119 61.98 -1.33 -21.24
N ASP A 120 62.68 -0.32 -20.74
CA ASP A 120 63.27 0.77 -21.49
C ASP A 120 64.69 0.30 -21.92
N GLU A 121 64.92 0.02 -23.20
CA GLU A 121 66.27 -0.26 -23.72
C GLU A 121 66.60 0.74 -24.84
N SER A 122 67.03 1.92 -24.42
CA SER A 122 67.81 2.86 -25.24
C SER A 122 69.23 2.30 -25.37
N LYS A 123 69.66 1.91 -26.58
CA LYS A 123 71.07 1.59 -26.89
C LYS A 123 71.60 2.49 -28.00
N LYS A 124 72.44 3.42 -27.55
CA LYS A 124 73.30 4.34 -28.32
C LYS A 124 74.58 3.58 -28.69
N GLY A 125 75.09 3.75 -29.92
CA GLY A 125 76.50 3.47 -30.21
C GLY A 125 76.82 3.20 -31.69
N GLY A 126 77.61 4.07 -32.31
CA GLY A 126 78.26 3.76 -33.59
C GLY A 126 78.79 4.99 -34.35
N LYS A 127 80.02 5.40 -34.04
CA LYS A 127 80.82 6.44 -34.72
C LYS A 127 81.93 5.76 -35.52
N ARG A 128 82.33 6.33 -36.69
CA ARG A 128 83.59 6.15 -37.50
C ARG A 128 83.22 6.21 -39.00
N VAL A 129 83.92 6.86 -39.94
CA VAL A 129 85.18 7.63 -40.03
C VAL A 129 84.89 8.77 -41.02
#